data_AF-A0A7X6THG7-F1
#
_entry.id   AF-A0A7X6THG7-F1
#
_cell.length_a   1.000
_cell.length_b   1.000
_cell.length_c   1.000
_cell.angle_alpha   90.00
_cell.angle_beta   90.00
_cell.angle_gamma   90.00
#
_symmetry.space_group_name_H-M   'P 1'
#
loop_
_entity.id
_entity.type
_entity.pdbx_description
1 polymer ?
#
loop_
_entity_poly.entity_id
_entity_poly.type
_entity_poly.pdbx_seq_one_letter_code
_entity_poly.pdbx_strand_id
1 'polypeptide(L)'
;MNPPQPTEQQILPTATDRPFTFACHPGVPCFTECCRELDLALTPYDVLRLKRNLGITSGQFLERYVIVEWEASELFPACYLTMVDDGRASCVFVGATGCAVYPDRPGSCRAYPIGRGAARTDQGTPVESLVVVREAHCRGFAEECTQTVADYLRGQGLDLYNRYNDALLPLIQHPTIQDGSFRPSRMQLDQYMLALYDLDQFRRQMADGRIALNRPLTPQQLQGLAGDDEELLLLAIRWLLQEFFGA
;
A
#
# COMPACT_ATOMS: atom_id res chain seq x y z
N MET A 1 29.71 -10.53 22.23
CA MET A 1 29.18 -10.91 20.90
C MET A 1 27.82 -11.53 21.16
N ASN A 2 26.74 -10.81 20.82
CA ASN A 2 25.41 -11.42 20.87
C ASN A 2 25.38 -12.57 19.86
N PRO A 3 24.79 -13.73 20.20
CA PRO A 3 24.60 -14.79 19.23
C PRO A 3 23.75 -14.24 18.07
N PRO A 4 24.03 -14.64 16.82
CA PRO A 4 23.17 -14.29 15.70
C PRO A 4 21.76 -14.84 16.00
N GLN A 5 20.76 -13.97 15.99
CA GLN A 5 19.37 -14.39 16.08
C GLN A 5 19.03 -15.27 14.86
N PRO A 6 18.24 -16.33 15.02
CA PRO A 6 17.89 -17.17 13.89
C PRO A 6 17.07 -16.32 12.91
N THR A 7 17.49 -16.28 11.65
CA THR A 7 16.66 -15.74 10.57
C THR A 7 15.44 -16.65 10.41
N GLU A 8 14.36 -16.32 11.10
CA GLU A 8 13.17 -17.17 11.34
C GLU A 8 12.06 -17.03 10.29
N GLN A 9 12.25 -16.15 9.30
CA GLN A 9 11.30 -15.89 8.23
C GLN A 9 11.66 -16.69 6.97
N GLN A 10 10.71 -17.45 6.45
CA GLN A 10 10.83 -18.16 5.17
C GLN A 10 9.89 -17.51 4.14
N ILE A 11 10.42 -17.22 2.95
CA ILE A 11 9.66 -16.68 1.83
C ILE A 11 9.69 -17.71 0.70
N LEU A 12 8.53 -18.29 0.41
CA LEU A 12 8.40 -19.41 -0.52
C LEU A 12 7.53 -19.00 -1.73
N PRO A 13 7.99 -19.17 -2.99
CA PRO A 13 7.16 -18.91 -4.16
C PRO A 13 5.86 -19.72 -4.15
N THR A 14 4.77 -19.11 -4.60
CA THR A 14 3.46 -19.75 -4.76
C THR A 14 2.76 -19.30 -6.05
N ALA A 15 1.60 -19.89 -6.34
CA ALA A 15 0.78 -19.56 -7.49
C ALA A 15 -0.69 -19.39 -7.05
N THR A 16 -1.48 -18.74 -7.89
CA THR A 16 -2.89 -18.40 -7.59
C THR A 16 -3.76 -19.64 -7.34
N ASP A 17 -3.54 -20.72 -8.09
CA ASP A 17 -4.25 -22.00 -7.99
C ASP A 17 -3.67 -22.93 -6.92
N ARG A 18 -2.55 -22.56 -6.29
CA ARG A 18 -1.87 -23.40 -5.31
C ARG A 18 -2.70 -23.49 -4.03
N PRO A 19 -3.08 -24.70 -3.57
CA PRO A 19 -3.74 -24.86 -2.29
C PRO A 19 -2.75 -24.60 -1.14
N PHE A 20 -3.25 -23.98 -0.08
CA PHE A 20 -2.53 -23.84 1.18
C PHE A 20 -3.51 -23.85 2.36
N THR A 21 -3.00 -24.21 3.53
CA THR A 21 -3.77 -24.29 4.77
C THR A 21 -3.43 -23.10 5.65
N PHE A 22 -4.41 -22.25 5.95
CA PHE A 22 -4.24 -21.07 6.78
C PHE A 22 -5.57 -20.50 7.26
N ALA A 23 -5.65 -20.13 8.54
CA ALA A 23 -6.66 -19.20 9.05
C ALA A 23 -6.08 -18.28 10.12
N CYS A 24 -6.55 -17.04 10.18
CA CYS A 24 -6.22 -16.07 11.22
C CYS A 24 -7.52 -15.50 11.80
N HIS A 25 -7.70 -15.65 13.11
CA HIS A 25 -8.89 -15.20 13.84
C HIS A 25 -8.54 -15.00 15.32
N PRO A 26 -9.39 -14.35 16.13
CA PRO A 26 -9.12 -14.10 17.55
C PRO A 26 -8.84 -15.34 18.43
N GLY A 27 -9.12 -16.54 17.92
CA GLY A 27 -8.89 -17.80 18.63
C GLY A 27 -7.50 -18.40 18.43
N VAL A 28 -6.72 -17.93 17.44
CA VAL A 28 -5.34 -18.45 17.27
C VAL A 28 -4.43 -17.85 18.34
N PRO A 29 -3.49 -18.62 18.92
CA PRO A 29 -2.64 -18.13 20.03
C PRO A 29 -1.77 -16.92 19.68
N CYS A 30 -1.46 -16.72 18.39
CA CYS A 30 -0.63 -15.62 17.91
C CYS A 30 -1.46 -14.39 17.46
N PHE A 31 -2.75 -14.33 17.79
CA PHE A 31 -3.60 -13.22 17.34
C PHE A 31 -3.00 -11.87 17.77
N THR A 32 -2.86 -10.94 16.82
CA THR A 32 -2.20 -9.62 16.96
C THR A 32 -0.67 -9.61 17.07
N GLU A 33 0.00 -10.77 17.07
CA GLU A 33 1.47 -10.80 17.17
C GLU A 33 2.13 -10.21 15.92
N CYS A 34 1.54 -10.41 14.75
CA CYS A 34 1.98 -9.79 13.49
C CYS A 34 1.71 -8.28 13.40
N CYS A 35 1.27 -7.62 14.48
CA CYS A 35 1.04 -6.17 14.53
C CYS A 35 2.10 -5.44 15.35
N ARG A 36 3.29 -6.04 15.50
CA ARG A 36 4.41 -5.55 16.30
C ARG A 36 5.67 -5.53 15.42
N GLU A 37 6.58 -4.61 15.69
CA GLU A 37 7.90 -4.53 15.04
C GLU A 37 7.82 -4.54 13.49
N LEU A 38 6.85 -3.83 12.89
CA LEU A 38 6.69 -3.77 11.43
C LEU A 38 7.31 -2.51 10.83
N ASP A 39 7.98 -2.68 9.70
CA ASP A 39 8.27 -1.61 8.74
C ASP A 39 7.15 -1.55 7.70
N LEU A 40 5.97 -1.07 8.12
CA LEU A 40 4.75 -1.15 7.32
C LEU A 40 4.62 0.03 6.35
N ALA A 41 5.20 -0.09 5.16
CA ALA A 41 4.98 0.86 4.07
C ALA A 41 3.50 0.85 3.62
N LEU A 42 2.90 2.04 3.57
CA LEU A 42 1.53 2.29 3.14
C LEU A 42 1.50 2.67 1.67
N THR A 43 0.61 2.04 0.93
CA THR A 43 0.29 2.51 -0.43
C THR A 43 -0.62 3.75 -0.35
N PRO A 44 -0.70 4.55 -1.43
CA PRO A 44 -1.68 5.63 -1.55
C PRO A 44 -3.12 5.19 -1.26
N TYR A 45 -3.49 3.98 -1.69
CA TYR A 45 -4.82 3.44 -1.45
C TYR A 45 -5.03 3.04 0.02
N ASP A 46 -4.00 2.57 0.71
CA ASP A 46 -4.08 2.32 2.16
C ASP A 46 -4.34 3.62 2.92
N VAL A 47 -3.63 4.71 2.60
CA VAL A 47 -3.85 6.02 3.22
C VAL A 47 -5.26 6.55 2.95
N LEU A 48 -5.77 6.42 1.72
CA LEU A 48 -7.14 6.77 1.37
C LEU A 48 -8.15 6.03 2.25
N ARG A 49 -8.00 4.71 2.39
CA ARG A 49 -8.94 3.89 3.19
C ARG A 49 -8.84 4.18 4.68
N LEU A 50 -7.62 4.31 5.21
CA LEU A 50 -7.40 4.58 6.63
C LEU A 50 -7.91 5.96 7.05
N LYS A 51 -7.63 7.03 6.28
CA LYS A 51 -8.16 8.37 6.60
C LYS A 51 -9.69 8.36 6.63
N ARG A 52 -10.32 7.65 5.70
CA ARG A 52 -11.78 7.52 5.59
C ARG A 52 -12.36 6.76 6.78
N ASN A 53 -11.75 5.64 7.16
CA ASN A 53 -12.16 4.86 8.33
C ASN A 53 -12.11 5.70 9.63
N LEU A 54 -11.06 6.51 9.77
CA LEU A 54 -10.85 7.38 10.93
C LEU A 54 -11.65 8.68 10.88
N GLY A 55 -12.26 9.02 9.74
CA GLY A 55 -13.02 10.26 9.57
C GLY A 55 -12.18 11.53 9.62
N ILE A 56 -10.92 11.46 9.17
CA ILE A 56 -9.96 12.59 9.18
C ILE A 56 -9.45 12.90 7.77
N THR A 57 -8.84 14.08 7.60
CA THR A 57 -8.23 14.46 6.32
C THR A 57 -6.90 13.73 6.08
N SER A 58 -6.45 13.67 4.83
CA SER A 58 -5.15 13.13 4.45
C SER A 58 -4.02 13.79 5.23
N GLY A 59 -3.98 15.12 5.27
CA GLY A 59 -2.96 15.85 6.04
C GLY A 59 -2.95 15.49 7.53
N GLN A 60 -4.13 15.35 8.16
CA GLN A 60 -4.22 14.92 9.56
C GLN A 60 -3.75 13.48 9.76
N PHE A 61 -4.04 12.59 8.80
CA PHE A 61 -3.57 11.21 8.84
C PHE A 61 -2.04 11.13 8.72
N LEU A 62 -1.47 11.85 7.75
CA LEU A 62 -0.04 11.90 7.53
C LEU A 62 0.70 12.46 8.75
N GLU A 63 0.21 13.55 9.33
CA GLU A 63 0.81 14.18 10.52
C GLU A 63 0.82 13.25 11.75
N ARG A 64 -0.26 12.47 11.95
CA ARG A 64 -0.46 11.71 13.20
C ARG A 64 0.07 10.28 13.14
N TYR A 65 0.06 9.67 11.97
CA TYR A 65 0.22 8.22 11.84
C TYR A 65 1.31 7.82 10.83
N VAL A 66 1.93 8.74 10.11
CA VAL A 66 2.89 8.41 9.06
C VAL A 66 4.27 8.99 9.34
N ILE A 67 5.28 8.13 9.18
CA ILE A 67 6.69 8.52 9.09
C ILE A 67 7.05 8.49 7.62
N VAL A 68 7.46 9.64 7.08
CA VAL A 68 7.93 9.73 5.69
C VAL A 68 9.43 9.55 5.68
N GLU A 69 9.90 8.51 5.01
CA GLU A 69 11.31 8.25 4.82
C GLU A 69 11.67 8.35 3.34
N TRP A 70 12.89 8.78 3.07
CA TRP A 70 13.42 8.81 1.71
C TRP A 70 14.87 8.37 1.74
N GLU A 71 15.10 7.12 1.36
CA GLU A 71 16.45 6.57 1.23
C GLU A 71 17.09 7.05 -0.07
N ALA A 72 18.42 7.23 -0.05
CA ALA A 72 19.17 7.65 -1.24
C ALA A 72 19.11 6.64 -2.41
N SER A 73 18.82 5.37 -2.10
CA SER A 73 18.59 4.27 -3.06
C SER A 73 17.24 4.36 -3.76
N GLU A 74 16.27 5.10 -3.21
CA GLU A 74 14.91 5.15 -3.71
C GLU A 74 14.63 6.46 -4.45
N LEU A 75 13.84 6.37 -5.52
CA LEU A 75 13.46 7.54 -6.32
C LEU A 75 12.34 8.36 -5.68
N PHE A 76 11.46 7.71 -4.93
CA PHE A 76 10.30 8.34 -4.31
C PHE A 76 10.31 8.06 -2.81
N PRO A 77 9.77 8.97 -1.98
CA PRO A 77 9.62 8.73 -0.56
C PRO A 77 8.62 7.61 -0.28
N ALA A 78 8.87 6.87 0.79
CA ALA A 78 7.98 5.87 1.34
C ALA A 78 7.27 6.41 2.58
N CYS A 79 5.99 6.04 2.73
CA CYS A 79 5.16 6.40 3.87
C CYS A 79 4.98 5.20 4.78
N TYR A 80 5.60 5.19 5.95
CA TYR A 80 5.50 4.10 6.91
C TYR A 80 4.45 4.40 7.98
N LEU A 81 3.66 3.40 8.35
CA LEU A 81 2.75 3.52 9.48
C LEU A 81 3.56 3.55 10.79
N THR A 82 3.23 4.52 11.65
CA THR A 82 3.91 4.71 12.93
C THR A 82 3.67 3.55 13.90
N MET A 83 4.74 3.16 14.59
CA MET A 83 4.71 2.23 15.72
C MET A 83 4.75 2.99 17.06
N VAL A 84 4.00 2.49 18.03
CA VAL A 84 3.95 3.02 19.39
C VAL A 84 5.11 2.46 20.21
N ASP A 85 5.79 3.33 20.95
CA ASP A 85 6.84 2.95 21.90
C ASP A 85 6.23 2.42 23.21
N ASP A 86 5.62 1.24 23.14
CA ASP A 86 5.05 0.51 24.27
C ASP A 86 5.95 -0.64 24.74
N GLY A 87 7.23 -0.61 24.36
CA GLY A 87 8.20 -1.68 24.58
C GLY A 87 8.04 -2.89 23.66
N ARG A 88 7.05 -2.88 22.75
CA ARG A 88 6.81 -3.92 21.73
C ARG A 88 6.70 -3.35 20.30
N ALA A 89 6.99 -2.06 20.11
CA ALA A 89 6.93 -1.37 18.82
C ALA A 89 5.62 -1.65 18.06
N SER A 90 4.50 -1.26 18.66
CA SER A 90 3.20 -1.80 18.29
C SER A 90 2.47 -0.95 17.29
N CYS A 91 1.76 -1.58 16.35
CA CYS A 91 0.93 -0.85 15.40
C CYS A 91 -0.04 0.07 16.14
N VAL A 92 -0.07 1.34 15.76
CA VAL A 92 -0.90 2.36 16.41
C VAL A 92 -2.40 2.03 16.45
N PHE A 93 -2.86 1.11 15.59
CA PHE A 93 -4.26 0.67 15.54
C PHE A 93 -4.53 -0.67 16.26
N VAL A 94 -3.51 -1.36 16.79
CA VAL A 94 -3.73 -2.64 17.49
C VAL A 94 -4.04 -2.42 18.97
N GLY A 95 -5.10 -3.07 19.45
CA GLY A 95 -5.47 -3.08 20.86
C GLY A 95 -5.80 -4.49 21.36
N ALA A 96 -6.29 -4.59 22.59
CA ALA A 96 -6.61 -5.88 23.24
C ALA A 96 -7.65 -6.71 22.47
N THR A 97 -8.53 -6.07 21.70
CA THR A 97 -9.58 -6.72 20.90
C THR A 97 -9.20 -6.91 19.42
N GLY A 98 -7.96 -6.60 19.04
CA GLY A 98 -7.50 -6.64 17.64
C GLY A 98 -7.29 -5.26 17.03
N CYS A 99 -7.24 -5.20 15.70
CA CYS A 99 -7.01 -3.97 14.94
C CYS A 99 -8.28 -3.12 14.86
N ALA A 100 -8.22 -1.86 15.33
CA ALA A 100 -9.34 -0.93 15.34
C ALA A 100 -9.83 -0.56 13.92
N VAL A 101 -8.93 -0.63 12.93
CA VAL A 101 -9.22 -0.35 11.51
C VAL A 101 -9.35 -1.63 10.68
N TYR A 102 -9.67 -2.78 11.29
CA TYR A 102 -9.63 -4.09 10.62
C TYR A 102 -10.32 -4.13 9.24
N PRO A 103 -11.52 -3.56 9.03
CA PRO A 103 -12.18 -3.55 7.70
C PRO A 103 -11.40 -2.80 6.61
N ASP A 104 -10.55 -1.85 7.00
CA ASP A 104 -9.77 -0.96 6.13
C ASP A 104 -8.25 -1.10 6.34
N ARG A 105 -7.81 -2.16 7.02
CA ARG A 105 -6.39 -2.43 7.27
C ARG A 105 -5.58 -2.44 5.97
N PRO A 106 -4.28 -2.08 6.02
CA PRO A 106 -3.43 -2.01 4.84
C PRO A 106 -3.41 -3.30 4.02
N GLY A 107 -3.20 -3.15 2.71
CA GLY A 107 -3.15 -4.27 1.76
C GLY A 107 -2.15 -5.34 2.14
N SER A 108 -0.98 -4.97 2.66
CA SER A 108 0.03 -5.89 3.19
C SER A 108 -0.46 -6.68 4.41
N CYS A 109 -1.08 -6.02 5.40
CA CYS A 109 -1.69 -6.68 6.56
C CYS A 109 -2.84 -7.62 6.16
N ARG A 110 -3.57 -7.27 5.11
CA ARG A 110 -4.69 -8.05 4.56
C ARG A 110 -4.20 -9.25 3.74
N ALA A 111 -3.09 -9.10 3.03
CA ALA A 111 -2.51 -10.15 2.20
C ALA A 111 -1.78 -11.20 3.03
N TYR A 112 -1.21 -10.84 4.19
CA TYR A 112 -0.52 -11.76 5.08
C TYR A 112 -1.33 -13.06 5.29
N PRO A 113 -0.74 -14.26 5.08
CA PRO A 113 0.69 -14.53 4.92
C PRO A 113 1.15 -14.54 3.45
N ILE A 114 0.29 -14.14 2.51
CA ILE A 114 0.63 -14.04 1.10
C ILE A 114 1.28 -12.68 0.83
N GLY A 115 2.49 -12.70 0.26
CA GLY A 115 3.13 -11.53 -0.33
C GLY A 115 2.83 -11.47 -1.82
N ARG A 116 2.65 -10.24 -2.34
CA ARG A 116 2.43 -9.97 -3.76
C ARG A 116 3.47 -8.97 -4.25
N GLY A 117 4.20 -9.32 -5.30
CA GLY A 117 4.98 -8.41 -6.12
C GLY A 117 4.27 -8.15 -7.44
N ALA A 118 4.31 -6.91 -7.93
CA ALA A 118 3.78 -6.54 -9.24
C ALA A 118 4.81 -5.73 -10.02
N ALA A 119 5.06 -6.15 -11.24
CA ALA A 119 6.00 -5.52 -12.16
C ALA A 119 5.37 -5.38 -13.55
N ARG A 120 6.00 -4.58 -14.40
CA ARG A 120 5.69 -4.52 -15.83
C ARG A 120 6.81 -5.20 -16.61
N THR A 121 6.44 -6.00 -17.61
CA THR A 121 7.41 -6.43 -18.62
C THR A 121 7.82 -5.27 -19.50
N ASP A 122 8.88 -5.47 -20.31
CA ASP A 122 9.30 -4.53 -21.36
C ASP A 122 8.17 -4.21 -22.37
N GLN A 123 7.22 -5.13 -22.54
CA GLN A 123 6.03 -4.93 -23.38
C GLN A 123 4.88 -4.21 -22.65
N GLY A 124 5.11 -3.79 -21.40
CA GLY A 124 4.14 -3.09 -20.58
C GLY A 124 3.10 -3.99 -19.92
N THR A 125 3.19 -5.31 -20.07
CA THR A 125 2.27 -6.29 -19.49
C THR A 125 2.54 -6.46 -17.99
N PRO A 126 1.52 -6.38 -17.12
CA PRO A 126 1.70 -6.66 -15.70
C PRO A 126 2.11 -8.12 -15.46
N VAL A 127 3.13 -8.34 -14.66
CA VAL A 127 3.56 -9.64 -14.14
C VAL A 127 3.42 -9.60 -12.64
N GLU A 128 2.75 -10.61 -12.12
CA GLU A 128 2.56 -10.82 -10.70
C GLU A 128 3.47 -11.93 -10.21
N SER A 129 4.07 -11.74 -9.04
CA SER A 129 4.74 -12.79 -8.28
C SER A 129 4.06 -12.93 -6.92
N LEU A 130 3.86 -14.17 -6.50
CA LEU A 130 3.24 -14.49 -5.22
C LEU A 130 4.19 -15.31 -4.38
N VAL A 131 4.23 -15.00 -3.09
CA VAL A 131 4.99 -15.75 -2.10
C VAL A 131 4.14 -16.05 -0.88
N VAL A 132 4.45 -17.13 -0.18
CA VAL A 132 3.95 -17.40 1.17
C VAL A 132 5.07 -17.05 2.13
N VAL A 133 4.77 -16.16 3.07
CA VAL A 133 5.64 -15.79 4.19
C VAL A 133 5.31 -16.69 5.37
N ARG A 134 6.32 -17.36 5.94
CA ARG A 134 6.20 -18.15 7.16
C ARG A 134 7.11 -17.58 8.21
N GLU A 135 6.55 -17.25 9.35
CA GLU A 135 7.28 -16.73 10.51
C GLU A 135 6.97 -17.61 11.72
N ALA A 136 7.95 -17.76 12.62
CA ALA A 136 7.84 -18.68 13.75
C ALA A 136 6.68 -18.35 14.71
N HIS A 137 6.36 -17.06 14.86
CA HIS A 137 5.24 -16.63 15.69
C HIS A 137 3.88 -17.03 15.11
N CYS A 138 3.77 -17.18 13.78
CA CYS A 138 2.51 -17.36 13.09
C CYS A 138 1.97 -18.80 13.23
N ARG A 139 0.88 -18.92 13.99
CA ARG A 139 0.18 -20.19 14.23
C ARG A 139 -0.99 -20.45 13.28
N GLY A 140 -1.29 -19.51 12.38
CA GLY A 140 -2.40 -19.66 11.43
C GLY A 140 -2.24 -20.83 10.44
N PHE A 141 -1.01 -21.29 10.20
CA PHE A 141 -0.73 -22.48 9.38
C PHE A 141 -1.04 -23.81 10.07
N ALA A 142 -1.33 -23.81 11.37
CA ALA A 142 -1.73 -25.00 12.13
C ALA A 142 -3.25 -25.23 12.15
N GLU A 143 -4.01 -24.30 11.59
CA GLU A 143 -5.46 -24.41 11.43
C GLU A 143 -5.84 -25.43 10.34
N GLU A 144 -7.13 -25.78 10.23
CA GLU A 144 -7.61 -26.80 9.29
C GLU A 144 -8.19 -26.22 7.98
N CYS A 145 -8.28 -24.89 7.87
CA CYS A 145 -8.87 -24.22 6.70
C CYS A 145 -7.93 -24.29 5.48
N THR A 146 -8.33 -25.03 4.45
CA THR A 146 -7.58 -25.17 3.19
C THR A 146 -8.31 -24.49 2.05
N GLN A 147 -7.61 -23.66 1.28
CA GLN A 147 -8.14 -22.91 0.14
C GLN A 147 -7.04 -22.58 -0.87
N THR A 148 -7.41 -22.14 -2.07
CA THR A 148 -6.42 -21.63 -3.04
C THR A 148 -5.94 -20.23 -2.64
N VAL A 149 -4.75 -19.84 -3.10
CA VAL A 149 -4.27 -18.46 -2.90
C VAL A 149 -5.24 -17.44 -3.51
N ALA A 150 -5.80 -17.71 -4.68
CA ALA A 150 -6.77 -16.83 -5.33
C ALA A 150 -8.04 -16.61 -4.47
N ASP A 151 -8.60 -17.70 -3.93
CA ASP A 151 -9.80 -17.62 -3.09
C ASP A 151 -9.50 -16.90 -1.77
N TYR A 152 -8.32 -17.14 -1.18
CA TYR A 152 -7.88 -16.40 0.00
C TYR A 152 -7.81 -14.91 -0.27
N LEU A 153 -7.07 -14.47 -1.29
CA LEU A 153 -6.90 -13.04 -1.60
C LEU A 153 -8.25 -12.36 -1.90
N ARG A 154 -9.15 -13.06 -2.60
CA ARG A 154 -10.52 -12.59 -2.87
C ARG A 154 -11.34 -12.48 -1.58
N GLY A 155 -11.29 -13.50 -0.72
CA GLY A 155 -11.95 -13.49 0.60
C GLY A 155 -11.40 -12.40 1.52
N GLN A 156 -10.12 -12.04 1.35
CA GLN A 156 -9.51 -10.90 1.98
C GLN A 156 -9.88 -9.57 1.29
N GLY A 157 -10.52 -9.54 0.12
CA GLY A 157 -10.95 -8.31 -0.55
C GLY A 157 -9.82 -7.52 -1.23
N LEU A 158 -8.76 -8.20 -1.66
CA LEU A 158 -7.58 -7.57 -2.27
C LEU A 158 -7.77 -7.12 -3.71
N ASP A 159 -8.84 -7.54 -4.40
CA ASP A 159 -9.10 -7.15 -5.79
C ASP A 159 -9.12 -5.61 -5.96
N LEU A 160 -9.74 -4.91 -5.01
CA LEU A 160 -9.76 -3.45 -5.01
C LEU A 160 -8.38 -2.86 -4.72
N TYR A 161 -7.67 -3.36 -3.70
CA TYR A 161 -6.33 -2.87 -3.36
C TYR A 161 -5.37 -3.05 -4.53
N ASN A 162 -5.37 -4.23 -5.15
CA ASN A 162 -4.53 -4.54 -6.29
C ASN A 162 -4.86 -3.64 -7.49
N ARG A 163 -6.14 -3.36 -7.76
CA ARG A 163 -6.54 -2.43 -8.83
C ARG A 163 -5.92 -1.05 -8.69
N TYR A 164 -5.96 -0.44 -7.51
CA TYR A 164 -5.41 0.91 -7.29
C TYR A 164 -3.88 0.90 -7.16
N ASN A 165 -3.31 -0.14 -6.59
CA ASN A 165 -1.86 -0.30 -6.51
C ASN A 165 -1.24 -0.53 -7.90
N ASP A 166 -1.87 -1.35 -8.75
CA ASP A 166 -1.39 -1.62 -10.10
C ASP A 166 -1.50 -0.39 -11.01
N ALA A 167 -2.44 0.52 -10.73
CA ALA A 167 -2.54 1.80 -11.43
C ALA A 167 -1.30 2.69 -11.22
N LEU A 168 -0.50 2.47 -10.18
CA LEU A 168 0.77 3.18 -9.95
C LEU A 168 1.90 2.65 -10.83
N LEU A 169 1.85 1.41 -11.31
CA LEU A 169 2.95 0.78 -12.04
C LEU A 169 3.44 1.60 -13.26
N PRO A 170 2.56 2.21 -14.11
CA PRO A 170 3.02 3.11 -15.16
C PRO A 170 3.84 4.31 -14.68
N LEU A 171 3.58 4.79 -13.47
CA LEU A 171 4.26 5.94 -12.88
C LEU A 171 5.59 5.51 -12.26
N ILE A 172 5.59 4.48 -11.41
CA ILE A 172 6.77 4.09 -10.63
C ILE A 172 7.74 3.17 -11.38
N GLN A 173 7.28 2.51 -12.44
CA GLN A 173 8.09 1.66 -13.31
C GLN A 173 8.13 2.19 -14.76
N HIS A 174 8.02 3.52 -14.92
CA HIS A 174 8.13 4.15 -16.24
C HIS A 174 9.48 3.81 -16.91
N PRO A 175 9.56 3.63 -18.24
CA PRO A 175 10.82 3.27 -18.91
C PRO A 175 12.00 4.19 -18.59
N THR A 176 11.77 5.49 -18.46
CA THR A 176 12.81 6.48 -18.09
C THR A 176 13.29 6.36 -16.64
N ILE A 177 12.49 5.76 -15.76
CA ILE A 177 12.92 5.38 -14.41
C ILE A 177 13.84 4.16 -14.50
N GLN A 178 13.42 3.15 -15.26
CA GLN A 178 14.13 1.87 -15.40
C GLN A 178 15.51 2.03 -16.07
N ASP A 179 15.61 2.90 -17.07
CA ASP A 179 16.89 3.20 -17.74
C ASP A 179 17.77 4.22 -16.98
N GLY A 180 17.24 4.81 -15.89
CA GLY A 180 17.93 5.75 -15.03
C GLY A 180 17.97 7.19 -15.51
N SER A 181 17.35 7.53 -16.65
CA SER A 181 17.34 8.88 -17.22
C SER A 181 16.46 9.88 -16.46
N PHE A 182 15.46 9.38 -15.72
CA PHE A 182 14.60 10.19 -14.87
C PHE A 182 15.09 10.18 -13.42
N ARG A 183 15.26 11.38 -12.85
CA ARG A 183 15.42 11.60 -11.41
C ARG A 183 14.49 12.73 -11.00
N PRO A 184 13.57 12.52 -10.04
CA PRO A 184 12.64 13.56 -9.64
C PRO A 184 13.39 14.70 -8.95
N SER A 185 13.08 15.92 -9.34
CA SER A 185 13.46 17.13 -8.61
C SER A 185 12.73 17.20 -7.26
N ARG A 186 13.19 18.08 -6.36
CA ARG A 186 12.48 18.30 -5.08
C ARG A 186 11.01 18.67 -5.28
N MET A 187 10.73 19.51 -6.27
CA MET A 187 9.36 19.90 -6.63
C MET A 187 8.53 18.68 -7.05
N GLN A 188 9.09 17.78 -7.87
CA GLN A 188 8.40 16.55 -8.29
C GLN A 188 8.16 15.58 -7.13
N LEU A 189 9.06 15.52 -6.14
CA LEU A 189 8.83 14.74 -4.92
C LEU A 189 7.70 15.32 -4.08
N ASP A 190 7.65 16.65 -3.94
CA ASP A 190 6.56 17.33 -3.24
C ASP A 190 5.22 17.12 -3.98
N GLN A 191 5.22 17.15 -5.31
CA GLN A 191 4.06 16.83 -6.16
C GLN A 191 3.62 15.37 -6.01
N TYR A 192 4.56 14.41 -5.93
CA TYR A 192 4.27 12.99 -5.70
C TYR A 192 3.54 12.79 -4.36
N MET A 193 4.07 13.38 -3.29
CA MET A 193 3.47 13.32 -1.95
C MET A 193 2.09 13.96 -1.91
N LEU A 194 1.96 15.15 -2.50
CA LEU A 194 0.69 15.86 -2.61
C LEU A 194 -0.37 15.02 -3.34
N ALA A 195 -0.05 14.54 -4.53
CA ALA A 195 -1.02 13.91 -5.40
C ALA A 195 -1.42 12.50 -4.93
N LEU A 196 -0.51 11.74 -4.32
CA LEU A 196 -0.81 10.36 -3.93
C LEU A 196 -1.21 10.21 -2.46
N TYR A 197 -0.66 11.01 -1.56
CA TYR A 197 -0.86 10.85 -0.13
C TYR A 197 -1.71 11.97 0.49
N ASP A 198 -1.65 13.21 -0.04
CA ASP A 198 -2.52 14.32 0.37
C ASP A 198 -3.65 14.62 -0.62
N LEU A 199 -4.49 13.62 -0.87
CA LEU A 199 -5.61 13.70 -1.83
C LEU A 199 -6.57 14.87 -1.54
N ASP A 200 -6.79 15.22 -0.27
CA ASP A 200 -7.66 16.34 0.08
C ASP A 200 -7.05 17.68 -0.37
N GLN A 201 -5.74 17.86 -0.21
CA GLN A 201 -5.04 19.04 -0.74
C GLN A 201 -4.95 19.00 -2.28
N PHE A 202 -4.71 17.84 -2.88
CA PHE A 202 -4.69 17.67 -4.34
C PHE A 202 -6.04 18.08 -4.96
N ARG A 203 -7.15 17.59 -4.40
CA ARG A 203 -8.52 17.98 -4.78
C ARG A 203 -8.71 19.49 -4.75
N ARG A 204 -8.28 20.15 -3.66
CA ARG A 204 -8.36 21.61 -3.52
C ARG A 204 -7.55 22.32 -4.59
N GLN A 205 -6.32 21.89 -4.86
CA GLN A 205 -5.49 22.52 -5.88
C GLN A 205 -6.03 22.34 -7.30
N MET A 206 -6.65 21.21 -7.60
CA MET A 206 -7.36 21.01 -8.88
C MET A 206 -8.61 21.91 -8.99
N ALA A 207 -9.41 22.01 -7.93
CA ALA A 207 -10.59 22.87 -7.91
C ALA A 207 -10.25 24.36 -8.03
N ASP A 208 -9.13 24.78 -7.44
CA ASP A 208 -8.59 26.14 -7.53
C ASP A 208 -7.90 26.44 -8.88
N GLY A 209 -7.76 25.43 -9.76
CA GLY A 209 -7.09 25.56 -11.06
C GLY A 209 -5.56 25.67 -10.99
N ARG A 210 -4.94 25.40 -9.83
CA ARG A 210 -3.47 25.37 -9.68
C ARG A 210 -2.86 24.12 -10.30
N ILE A 211 -3.62 23.03 -10.31
CA ILE A 211 -3.27 21.76 -10.95
C ILE A 211 -4.29 21.49 -12.06
N ALA A 212 -3.82 21.13 -13.25
CA ALA A 212 -4.68 20.82 -14.38
C ALA A 212 -4.04 19.75 -15.29
N LEU A 213 -4.89 18.98 -15.97
CA LEU A 213 -4.47 18.21 -17.13
C LEU A 213 -4.40 19.13 -18.35
N ASN A 214 -3.57 18.77 -19.32
CA ASN A 214 -3.45 19.44 -20.64
C ASN A 214 -4.66 19.17 -21.55
N ARG A 215 -5.72 18.58 -21.00
CA ARG A 215 -6.98 18.27 -21.65
C ARG A 215 -8.15 18.44 -20.67
N PRO A 216 -9.38 18.61 -21.17
CA PRO A 216 -10.57 18.58 -20.33
C PRO A 216 -10.70 17.28 -19.53
N LEU A 217 -11.26 17.39 -18.33
CA LEU A 217 -11.58 16.24 -17.49
C LEU A 217 -12.79 15.48 -18.04
N THR A 218 -12.75 14.15 -17.98
CA THR A 218 -13.90 13.30 -18.34
C THR A 218 -14.96 13.36 -17.22
N PRO A 219 -16.22 12.97 -17.49
CA PRO A 219 -17.25 12.88 -16.46
C PRO A 219 -16.84 12.03 -15.24
N GLN A 220 -16.13 10.91 -15.47
CA GLN A 220 -15.59 10.07 -14.40
C GLN A 220 -14.53 10.79 -13.57
N GLN A 221 -13.63 11.55 -14.20
CA GLN A 221 -12.63 12.35 -13.48
C GLN A 221 -13.28 13.49 -12.67
N LEU A 222 -14.40 14.05 -13.15
CA LEU A 222 -15.17 15.05 -12.42
C LEU A 222 -15.85 14.46 -11.17
N GLN A 223 -16.24 13.18 -11.18
CA GLN A 223 -16.72 12.49 -9.96
C GLN A 223 -15.63 12.46 -8.89
N GLY A 224 -14.37 12.27 -9.32
CA GLY A 224 -13.19 12.40 -8.49
C GLY A 224 -13.19 13.70 -7.69
N LEU A 225 -13.38 14.84 -8.36
CA LEU A 225 -13.45 16.17 -7.73
C LEU A 225 -14.73 16.39 -6.89
N ALA A 226 -15.83 15.70 -7.23
CA ALA A 226 -17.12 15.83 -6.56
C ALA A 226 -17.27 15.01 -5.26
N GLY A 227 -16.35 14.09 -4.98
CA GLY A 227 -16.30 13.38 -3.69
C GLY A 227 -15.83 11.93 -3.75
N ASP A 228 -15.61 11.38 -4.95
CA ASP A 228 -15.10 10.03 -5.13
C ASP A 228 -13.56 10.02 -4.97
N ASP A 229 -13.05 9.69 -3.78
CA ASP A 229 -11.59 9.69 -3.56
C ASP A 229 -10.88 8.64 -4.40
N GLU A 230 -11.54 7.53 -4.75
CA GLU A 230 -10.96 6.48 -5.58
C GLU A 230 -10.72 6.97 -7.02
N GLU A 231 -11.69 7.65 -7.62
CA GLU A 231 -11.52 8.29 -8.92
C GLU A 231 -10.56 9.47 -8.86
N LEU A 232 -10.51 10.18 -7.73
CA LEU A 232 -9.53 11.23 -7.49
C LEU A 232 -8.10 10.68 -7.47
N LEU A 233 -7.86 9.54 -6.83
CA LEU A 233 -6.55 8.88 -6.83
C LEU A 233 -6.13 8.50 -8.24
N LEU A 234 -7.03 7.92 -9.05
CA LEU A 234 -6.75 7.61 -10.45
C LEU A 234 -6.51 8.87 -11.30
N LEU A 235 -7.17 9.98 -11.00
CA LEU A 235 -6.90 11.28 -11.62
C LEU A 235 -5.51 11.81 -11.22
N ALA A 236 -5.14 11.69 -9.95
CA ALA A 236 -3.84 12.12 -9.44
C ALA A 236 -2.68 11.37 -10.09
N ILE A 237 -2.79 10.05 -10.22
CA ILE A 237 -1.82 9.21 -10.95
C ILE A 237 -1.65 9.69 -12.40
N ARG A 238 -2.78 9.97 -13.09
CA ARG A 238 -2.74 10.48 -14.47
C ARG A 238 -2.09 11.85 -14.56
N TRP A 239 -2.35 12.72 -13.61
CA TRP A 239 -1.70 14.03 -13.56
C TRP A 239 -0.18 13.90 -13.35
N LEU A 240 0.28 13.02 -12.46
CA LEU A 240 1.71 12.78 -12.26
C LEU A 240 2.40 12.20 -13.49
N LEU A 241 1.75 11.29 -14.23
CA LEU A 241 2.28 10.79 -15.51
C LEU A 241 2.51 11.92 -16.52
N GLN A 242 1.57 12.86 -16.60
CA GLN A 242 1.70 14.05 -17.44
C GLN A 242 2.83 14.96 -16.94
N GLU A 243 2.87 15.23 -15.64
CA GLU A 243 3.84 16.15 -15.05
C GLU A 243 5.28 15.63 -15.13
N PHE A 244 5.48 14.31 -14.95
CA PHE A 244 6.82 13.73 -14.89
C PHE A 244 7.34 13.33 -16.28
N PHE A 245 6.44 12.93 -17.19
CA PHE A 245 6.83 12.31 -18.46
C PHE A 245 6.17 12.95 -19.69
N GLY A 246 5.27 13.92 -19.53
CA GLY A 246 4.58 14.58 -20.63
C GLY A 246 3.51 13.71 -21.31
N ALA A 247 3.05 12.64 -20.64
CA ALA A 247 2.09 11.65 -21.14
C ALA A 247 0.62 12.03 -20.93
#